data_AF-A0A936CTK9-F1
#
_entry.id   AF-A0A936CTK9-F1
#
_cell.length_a   1.000
_cell.length_b   1.000
_cell.length_c   1.000
_cell.angle_alpha   90.00
_cell.angle_beta   90.00
_cell.angle_gamma   90.00
#
_symmetry.space_group_name_H-M   'P 1'
#
loop_
_entity.id
_entity.type
_entity.pdbx_description
1 polymer ?
#
loop_
_entity_poly.entity_id
_entity_poly.type
_entity_poly.pdbx_seq_one_letter_code
_entity_poly.pdbx_strand_id
1 'polypeptide(L)'
;MLNRAFLLTVALVVFAVGGLLSATRAPAAELYCVLLVPDGSTVTMVNRCRACREVTLERVRDGQSVPTVRAMTLPGEAAVPIPFRGPGRTRILGERTCSHPPGQGYSDAALRS
;
A
#
# COMPACT_ATOMS: atom_id res chain seq x y z
N MET A 1 19.51 -55.81 -13.16
CA MET A 1 20.07 -54.98 -14.25
C MET A 1 19.03 -53.92 -14.60
N LEU A 2 19.17 -52.71 -14.05
CA LEU A 2 18.22 -51.62 -14.25
C LEU A 2 18.48 -50.99 -15.63
N ASN A 3 17.50 -51.06 -16.53
CA ASN A 3 17.67 -50.72 -17.94
C ASN A 3 17.81 -49.20 -18.13
N ARG A 4 18.93 -48.74 -18.70
CA ARG A 4 19.25 -47.31 -18.88
C ARG A 4 18.16 -46.57 -19.68
N ALA A 5 17.47 -47.27 -20.59
CA ALA A 5 16.35 -46.72 -21.33
C ALA A 5 15.16 -46.33 -20.43
N PHE A 6 14.89 -47.12 -19.38
CA PHE A 6 13.78 -46.90 -18.45
C PHE A 6 14.01 -45.68 -17.54
N LEU A 7 15.26 -45.43 -17.16
CA LEU A 7 15.63 -44.25 -16.37
C LEU A 7 15.50 -42.96 -17.19
N LEU A 8 15.83 -43.00 -18.48
CA LEU A 8 15.72 -41.83 -19.37
C LEU A 8 14.26 -41.45 -19.65
N THR A 9 13.38 -42.44 -19.81
CA THR A 9 11.94 -42.18 -20.03
C THR A 9 11.26 -41.58 -18.81
N VAL A 10 11.60 -42.05 -17.60
CA VAL A 10 11.04 -41.49 -16.36
C VAL A 10 11.52 -40.05 -16.14
N ALA A 11 12.80 -39.75 -16.42
CA ALA A 11 13.33 -38.40 -16.29
C ALA A 11 12.65 -37.39 -17.24
N LEU A 12 12.36 -37.79 -18.49
CA LEU A 12 11.68 -36.94 -19.48
C LEU A 12 10.23 -36.63 -19.09
N VAL A 13 9.49 -37.61 -18.55
CA VAL A 13 8.09 -37.40 -18.13
C VAL A 13 8.01 -36.48 -16.90
N VAL A 14 8.94 -36.59 -15.95
CA VAL A 14 8.99 -35.71 -14.77
C VAL A 14 9.27 -34.24 -15.17
N PHE A 15 10.15 -34.01 -16.16
CA PHE A 15 10.42 -32.66 -16.67
C PHE A 15 9.24 -32.05 -17.45
N ALA A 16 8.51 -32.86 -18.24
CA ALA A 16 7.36 -32.39 -19.02
C ALA A 16 6.15 -32.02 -18.14
N VAL A 17 5.93 -32.72 -17.02
CA VAL A 17 4.81 -32.45 -16.10
C VAL A 17 5.17 -31.38 -15.06
N GLY A 18 6.43 -31.27 -14.65
CA GLY A 18 6.87 -30.30 -13.64
C GLY A 18 6.95 -28.84 -14.13
N GLY A 19 7.00 -28.61 -15.45
CA GLY A 19 7.26 -27.28 -16.03
C GLY A 19 6.07 -26.30 -16.12
N LEU A 20 4.85 -26.74 -15.81
CA LEU A 20 3.61 -25.97 -16.10
C LEU A 20 3.03 -25.16 -14.92
N LEU A 21 3.69 -25.15 -13.75
CA LEU A 21 3.12 -24.55 -12.52
C LEU A 21 3.94 -23.39 -11.93
N SER A 22 4.78 -22.72 -12.71
CA SER A 22 5.42 -21.48 -12.27
C SER A 22 4.58 -20.26 -12.68
N ALA A 23 3.41 -20.10 -12.04
CA ALA A 23 2.69 -18.83 -12.05
C ALA A 23 3.45 -17.83 -11.16
N THR A 24 4.50 -17.21 -11.70
CA THR A 24 5.15 -16.07 -11.05
C THR A 24 4.16 -14.91 -11.04
N ARG A 25 3.50 -14.68 -9.91
CA ARG A 25 2.86 -13.39 -9.65
C ARG A 25 3.96 -12.34 -9.69
N ALA A 26 3.99 -11.52 -10.74
CA ALA A 26 4.75 -10.29 -10.72
C ALA A 26 4.27 -9.47 -9.52
N PRO A 27 5.16 -8.96 -8.64
CA PRO A 27 4.74 -7.97 -7.68
C PRO A 27 4.21 -6.79 -8.49
N ALA A 28 2.92 -6.46 -8.33
CA ALA A 28 2.42 -5.18 -8.79
C ALA A 28 3.34 -4.13 -8.13
N ALA A 29 4.08 -3.39 -8.94
CA ALA A 29 4.91 -2.30 -8.46
C ALA A 29 3.96 -1.21 -7.94
N GLU A 30 3.52 -1.36 -6.69
CA GLU A 30 2.87 -0.31 -5.94
C GLU A 30 3.97 0.72 -5.65
N LEU A 31 4.08 1.73 -6.51
CA LEU A 31 5.00 2.86 -6.32
C LEU A 31 4.62 3.68 -5.07
N TYR A 32 3.42 3.47 -4.54
CA TYR A 32 2.83 4.13 -3.39
C TYR A 32 2.84 3.20 -2.18
N CYS A 33 3.41 3.65 -1.08
CA CYS A 33 3.41 2.94 0.19
C CYS A 33 2.14 3.19 1.01
N VAL A 34 1.45 4.30 0.73
CA VAL A 34 0.33 4.76 1.55
C VAL A 34 -1.00 4.51 0.88
N LEU A 35 -1.93 3.94 1.66
CA LEU A 35 -3.24 3.55 1.20
C LEU A 35 -4.32 4.14 2.09
N LEU A 36 -5.46 4.44 1.48
CA LEU A 36 -6.69 4.83 2.17
C LEU A 36 -7.56 3.59 2.34
N VAL A 37 -7.78 3.19 3.59
CA VAL A 37 -8.60 2.05 3.97
C VAL A 37 -9.88 2.57 4.64
N PRO A 38 -11.06 2.31 4.07
CA PRO A 38 -12.32 2.62 4.75
C PRO A 38 -12.42 1.86 6.07
N ASP A 39 -12.81 2.56 7.15
CA ASP A 39 -12.98 2.00 8.48
C ASP A 39 -14.30 2.51 9.08
N GLY A 40 -15.39 1.81 8.77
CA GLY A 40 -16.74 2.24 9.13
C GLY A 40 -17.10 3.59 8.48
N SER A 41 -17.27 4.62 9.30
CA SER A 41 -17.61 5.98 8.85
C SER A 41 -16.40 6.89 8.65
N THR A 42 -15.20 6.40 8.96
CA THR A 42 -13.93 7.11 8.78
C THR A 42 -13.08 6.43 7.70
N VAL A 43 -11.97 7.06 7.35
CA VAL A 43 -10.97 6.47 6.47
C VAL A 43 -9.64 6.54 7.19
N THR A 44 -8.95 5.42 7.23
CA THR A 44 -7.65 5.27 7.86
C THR A 44 -6.58 5.22 6.81
N MET A 45 -5.52 5.98 7.03
CA MET A 45 -4.38 6.01 6.15
C MET A 45 -3.31 5.06 6.68
N VAL A 46 -2.90 4.10 5.87
CA VAL A 46 -1.99 3.02 6.26
C VAL A 46 -0.71 3.12 5.45
N ASN A 47 0.42 3.31 6.12
CA ASN A 47 1.73 3.27 5.49
C ASN A 47 2.31 1.85 5.58
N ARG A 48 2.40 1.14 4.44
CA ARG A 48 2.97 -0.21 4.36
C ARG A 48 4.49 -0.22 4.35
N CYS A 49 5.12 0.93 4.14
CA CYS A 49 6.57 1.04 4.13
C CYS A 49 7.12 1.31 5.53
N ARG A 50 8.31 0.79 5.80
CA ARG A 50 9.09 1.05 7.02
C ARG A 50 9.57 2.49 7.16
N ALA A 51 9.70 3.19 6.04
CA ALA A 51 10.13 4.57 6.02
C ALA A 51 8.94 5.51 6.25
N CYS A 52 9.23 6.66 6.84
CA CYS A 52 8.28 7.76 6.94
C CYS A 52 7.85 8.24 5.54
N ARG A 53 6.55 8.48 5.36
CA ARG A 53 5.96 9.02 4.13
C ARG A 53 5.23 10.33 4.37
N GLU A 54 5.39 11.31 3.49
CA GLU A 54 4.56 12.50 3.45
C GLU A 54 3.57 12.37 2.29
N VAL A 55 2.30 12.59 2.58
CA VAL A 55 1.18 12.32 1.69
C VAL A 55 0.34 13.57 1.56
N THR A 56 0.13 14.01 0.33
CA THR A 56 -0.77 15.11 0.01
C THR A 56 -2.16 14.54 -0.25
N LEU A 57 -3.13 14.92 0.58
CA LEU A 57 -4.53 14.53 0.45
C LEU A 57 -5.34 15.67 -0.13
N GLU A 58 -6.28 15.32 -0.99
CA GLU A 58 -7.37 16.20 -1.41
C GLU A 58 -8.69 15.68 -0.86
N ARG A 59 -9.51 16.60 -0.36
CA ARG A 59 -10.86 16.33 0.14
C ARG A 59 -11.86 17.24 -0.57
N VAL A 60 -12.88 16.63 -1.16
CA VAL A 60 -14.08 17.33 -1.65
C VAL A 60 -15.25 16.94 -0.75
N ARG A 61 -15.95 17.93 -0.18
CA ARG A 61 -17.17 17.69 0.60
C ARG A 61 -18.37 17.63 -0.32
N ASP A 62 -19.37 16.84 0.06
CA ASP A 62 -20.61 16.78 -0.70
C ASP A 62 -21.29 18.16 -0.71
N GLY A 63 -21.73 18.60 -1.90
CA GLY A 63 -22.30 19.93 -2.09
C GLY A 63 -21.28 21.07 -2.17
N GLN A 64 -19.97 20.82 -2.04
CA GLN A 64 -18.92 21.82 -2.25
C GLN A 64 -18.08 21.48 -3.48
N SER A 65 -17.89 22.46 -4.37
CA SER A 65 -17.05 22.30 -5.57
C SER A 65 -15.56 22.54 -5.30
N VAL A 66 -15.23 23.26 -4.22
CA VAL A 66 -13.85 23.64 -3.91
C VAL A 66 -13.18 22.57 -3.04
N PRO A 67 -12.14 21.87 -3.54
CA PRO A 67 -11.40 20.90 -2.75
C PRO A 67 -10.54 21.58 -1.67
N THR A 68 -10.36 20.88 -0.55
CA THR A 68 -9.34 21.21 0.45
C THR A 68 -8.14 20.28 0.26
N VAL A 69 -6.94 20.83 0.20
CA VAL A 69 -5.69 20.06 0.07
C VAL A 69 -4.89 20.17 1.36
N ARG A 70 -4.36 19.05 1.85
CA ARG A 70 -3.50 19.01 3.04
C ARG A 70 -2.41 17.96 2.92
N ALA A 71 -1.17 18.33 3.22
CA ALA A 71 -0.06 17.39 3.37
C ALA A 71 -0.02 16.86 4.80
N MET A 72 0.25 15.57 4.95
CA MET A 72 0.38 14.89 6.24
C MET A 72 1.52 13.91 6.20
N THR A 73 2.30 13.87 7.26
CA THR A 73 3.34 12.86 7.45
C THR A 73 2.69 11.56 7.93
N LEU A 74 3.29 10.40 7.69
CA LEU A 74 2.99 9.10 8.31
C LEU A 74 4.29 8.45 8.78
N PRO A 75 4.38 7.97 10.03
CA PRO A 75 5.50 7.13 10.42
C PRO A 75 5.49 5.84 9.60
N GLY A 76 6.62 5.14 9.59
CA GLY A 76 6.72 3.82 8.98
C GLY A 76 5.77 2.83 9.65
N GLU A 77 5.15 1.96 8.86
CA GLU A 77 4.28 0.86 9.35
C GLU A 77 3.12 1.34 10.25
N ALA A 78 2.74 2.61 10.14
CA ALA A 78 1.70 3.22 10.95
C ALA A 78 0.34 3.26 10.24
N ALA A 79 -0.73 3.21 11.03
CA ALA A 79 -2.10 3.45 10.61
C ALA A 79 -2.64 4.66 11.38
N VAL A 80 -3.08 5.71 10.66
CA VAL A 80 -3.58 6.95 11.26
C VAL A 80 -4.91 7.34 10.61
N PRO A 81 -5.98 7.60 11.37
CA PRO A 81 -7.23 8.07 10.79
C PRO A 81 -7.04 9.44 10.13
N ILE A 82 -7.65 9.66 8.97
CA ILE A 82 -7.63 10.99 8.36
C ILE A 82 -8.44 11.96 9.23
N PRO A 83 -8.01 13.23 9.38
CA PRO A 83 -8.68 14.20 10.25
C PRO A 83 -10.00 14.74 9.66
N PHE A 84 -10.43 14.24 8.50
CA PHE A 84 -11.64 14.69 7.83
C PHE A 84 -12.87 14.03 8.44
N ARG A 85 -13.86 14.85 8.82
CA ARG A 85 -15.16 14.41 9.35
C ARG A 85 -16.26 14.66 8.32
N GLY A 86 -17.30 13.82 8.36
CA GLY A 86 -18.50 13.98 7.55
C GLY A 86 -18.38 13.48 6.10
N PRO A 87 -19.47 13.57 5.33
CA PRO A 87 -19.58 12.99 3.99
C PRO A 87 -18.73 13.75 2.94
N GLY A 88 -18.45 13.08 1.81
CA GLY A 88 -17.52 13.55 0.77
C GLY A 88 -16.46 12.53 0.36
N ARG A 89 -15.55 12.94 -0.53
CA ARG A 89 -14.52 12.09 -1.14
C ARG A 89 -13.11 12.57 -0.83
N THR A 90 -12.26 11.64 -0.37
CA THR A 90 -10.83 11.88 -0.12
C THR A 90 -9.99 11.09 -1.11
N ARG A 91 -8.93 11.69 -1.63
CA ARG A 91 -7.94 11.00 -2.47
C ARG A 91 -6.51 11.42 -2.12
N ILE A 92 -5.56 10.56 -2.42
CA ILE A 92 -4.13 10.88 -2.40
C ILE A 92 -3.77 11.57 -3.71
N LEU A 93 -3.16 12.75 -3.63
CA LEU A 93 -2.60 13.48 -4.77
C LEU A 93 -1.14 13.15 -5.02
N GLY A 94 -0.40 12.82 -3.96
CA GLY A 94 1.03 12.55 -4.04
C GLY A 94 1.56 11.95 -2.76
N GLU A 95 2.67 11.23 -2.91
CA GLU A 95 3.41 10.59 -1.84
C GLU A 95 4.90 10.85 -2.06
N ARG A 96 5.63 11.16 -0.98
CA ARG A 96 7.09 11.25 -0.99
C ARG A 96 7.68 10.71 0.31
N THR A 97 8.97 10.39 0.30
CA THR A 97 9.71 10.17 1.55
C THR A 97 9.71 11.45 2.38
N CYS A 98 9.56 11.34 3.70
CA CYS A 98 9.66 12.50 4.58
C CYS A 98 11.00 13.20 4.44
N SER A 99 10.99 14.53 4.36
CA SER A 99 12.20 15.33 4.42
C SER A 99 12.83 15.29 5.82
N HIS A 100 12.01 15.24 6.90
CA HIS A 100 12.44 15.21 8.31
C HIS A 100 11.63 14.15 9.12
N PRO A 101 12.17 13.56 10.21
CA PRO A 101 11.47 12.55 10.99
C PRO A 101 10.14 13.03 11.59
N PRO A 102 9.16 12.13 11.81
CA PRO A 102 7.82 12.47 12.30
C PRO A 102 7.90 13.15 13.68
N GLY A 103 7.36 14.37 13.79
CA GLY A 103 7.42 15.20 15.00
C GLY A 103 7.55 16.70 14.76
N GLN A 104 7.81 17.14 13.52
CA GLN A 104 7.83 18.56 13.14
C GLN A 104 6.68 19.01 12.22
N GLY A 105 5.71 18.12 11.96
CA GLY A 105 4.58 18.39 11.04
C GLY A 105 3.27 17.69 11.41
N TYR A 106 3.24 16.90 12.48
CA TYR A 106 1.97 16.51 13.10
C TYR A 106 1.59 17.59 14.07
N SER A 107 0.40 18.16 13.93
CA SER A 107 -0.28 18.68 15.09
C SER A 107 -0.44 17.50 16.06
N ASP A 108 0.13 17.58 17.26
CA ASP A 108 0.13 16.57 18.33
C ASP A 108 -1.23 15.89 18.61
N ALA A 109 -2.32 16.44 18.08
CA ALA A 109 -3.67 15.90 18.10
C ALA A 109 -3.85 14.53 17.40
N ALA A 110 -3.02 14.15 16.42
CA ALA A 110 -3.21 12.90 15.67
C ALA A 110 -2.62 11.64 16.36
N LEU A 111 -1.80 11.82 17.40
CA LEU A 111 -1.09 10.73 18.10
C LEU A 111 -1.74 10.32 19.43
N ARG A 112 -2.86 10.95 19.83
CA ARG A 112 -3.49 10.76 21.15
C ARG A 112 -4.95 10.26 21.11
N SER A 113 -5.40 9.68 20.00
CA SER A 113 -6.76 9.12 19.89
C SER A 113 -6.76 7.60 19.91
#